data_AF-A0A950LRH8-F1
#
_entry.id   AF-A0A950LRH8-F1
#
_cell.length_a   1.000
_cell.length_b   1.000
_cell.length_c   1.000
_cell.angle_alpha   90.00
_cell.angle_beta   90.00
_cell.angle_gamma   90.00
#
_symmetry.space_group_name_H-M   'P 1'
#
loop_
_entity.id
_entity.type
_entity.pdbx_description
1 polymer ?
#
loop_
_entity_poly.entity_id
_entity_poly.type
_entity_poly.pdbx_seq_one_letter_code
_entity_poly.pdbx_strand_id
1 'polypeptide(L)' 'MSRVGPKQHVFASLAQIAQALGHTHRLELLEHLGQGERSVEDLAARANLTLANTSRHLQLLRRAA' A
#
# COMPACT_ATOMS: atom_id res chain seq x y z
N MET A 1 19.78 26.85 3.73
CA MET A 1 18.91 25.65 3.58
C MET A 1 19.10 25.12 2.18
N SER A 2 19.80 24.01 2.01
CA SER A 2 20.04 23.43 0.69
C SER A 2 18.69 23.05 0.07
N ARG A 3 18.34 23.70 -1.05
CA ARG A 3 17.14 23.36 -1.81
C ARG A 3 17.23 21.88 -2.19
N VAL A 4 16.20 21.12 -1.83
CA VAL A 4 16.03 19.75 -2.28
C VAL A 4 16.09 19.76 -3.81
N GLY A 5 17.07 19.07 -4.38
CA GLY A 5 17.23 19.02 -5.84
C GLY A 5 16.09 18.22 -6.48
N PRO A 6 15.85 18.38 -7.79
CA PRO A 6 14.81 17.64 -8.50
C PRO A 6 14.89 16.12 -8.30
N LYS A 7 16.11 15.56 -8.23
CA LYS A 7 16.32 14.12 -7.95
C LYS A 7 15.87 13.72 -6.54
N GLN A 8 16.14 14.55 -5.54
CA GLN A 8 15.73 14.27 -4.16
C GLN A 8 14.20 14.31 -4.00
N HIS A 9 13.50 15.16 -4.76
CA HIS A 9 12.04 15.11 -4.83
C HIS A 9 11.53 13.78 -5.40
N VAL A 10 12.11 13.31 -6.52
CA VAL A 10 11.79 11.99 -7.09
C VAL A 10 12.06 10.87 -6.09
N PHE A 11 13.21 10.90 -5.40
CA PHE A 11 13.53 9.90 -4.39
C PHE A 11 12.56 9.92 -3.20
N ALA A 12 12.07 11.09 -2.79
CA ALA A 12 11.06 11.19 -1.73
C ALA A 12 9.74 10.53 -2.15
N SER A 13 9.29 10.77 -3.39
CA SER A 13 8.08 10.12 -3.93
C SER A 13 8.25 8.60 -4.05
N LEU A 14 9.39 8.13 -4.55
CA LEU A 14 9.70 6.70 -4.61
C LEU A 14 9.76 6.06 -3.23
N ALA A 15 10.31 6.75 -2.23
CA ALA A 15 10.35 6.28 -0.85
C ALA A 15 8.95 6.13 -0.24
N GLN A 16 8.02 7.03 -0.56
CA GLN A 16 6.62 6.92 -0.12
C GLN A 16 5.95 5.67 -0.69
N ILE A 17 6.14 5.41 -1.99
CA ILE A 17 5.63 4.20 -2.66
C ILE A 17 6.27 2.95 -2.03
N ALA A 18 7.60 2.92 -1.90
CA ALA A 18 8.31 1.79 -1.32
C ALA A 18 7.86 1.51 0.13
N GLN A 19 7.62 2.55 0.93
CA GLN A 19 7.13 2.41 2.30
C GLN A 19 5.71 1.82 2.35
N ALA A 20 4.85 2.17 1.40
CA ALA A 20 3.51 1.59 1.30
C ALA A 20 3.54 0.14 0.78
N LEU A 21 4.48 -0.22 -0.09
CA LEU A 21 4.61 -1.59 -0.61
C LEU A 21 5.37 -2.52 0.35
N GLY A 22 6.28 -1.99 1.18
CA GLY A 22 7.19 -2.75 2.05
C GLY A 22 6.52 -3.40 3.26
N HIS A 23 5.50 -4.24 3.06
CA HIS A 23 4.86 -5.06 4.10
C HIS A 23 4.12 -6.24 3.46
N THR A 24 4.33 -7.45 3.98
CA THR A 24 3.84 -8.71 3.42
C THR A 24 2.34 -8.68 3.10
N HIS A 25 1.49 -8.36 4.08
CA HIS A 25 0.05 -8.29 3.85
C HIS A 25 -0.41 -7.26 2.81
N ARG A 26 0.33 -6.16 2.60
CA ARG A 26 -0.04 -5.18 1.56
C ARG A 26 0.24 -5.72 0.16
N LEU A 27 1.31 -6.49 0.00
CA LEU A 27 1.61 -7.18 -1.26
C LEU A 27 0.58 -8.28 -1.54
N GLU A 28 0.19 -9.05 -0.53
CA GLU A 28 -0.86 -10.07 -0.62
C GLU A 28 -2.23 -9.47 -1.01
N LEU A 29 -2.62 -8.36 -0.39
CA LEU A 29 -3.84 -7.62 -0.76
C LEU A 29 -3.78 -7.08 -2.19
N LEU A 30 -2.63 -6.56 -2.63
CA LEU A 30 -2.45 -6.09 -4.01
C LEU A 30 -2.51 -7.23 -5.03
N GLU A 31 -1.94 -8.39 -4.72
CA GLU A 31 -2.04 -9.58 -5.58
C GLU A 31 -3.50 -9.99 -5.75
N HIS A 32 -4.27 -10.06 -4.66
CA HIS A 32 -5.69 -10.38 -4.74
C HIS A 32 -6.51 -9.35 -5.53
N LEU A 33 -6.18 -8.05 -5.40
CA LEU A 33 -6.81 -6.97 -6.17
C LEU A 33 -6.40 -6.98 -7.65
N GLY A 34 -5.16 -7.37 -7.95
CA GLY A 34 -4.66 -7.52 -9.32
C GLY A 34 -5.40 -8.63 -10.10
N GLN A 35 -5.99 -9.59 -9.39
CA GLN A 35 -6.82 -10.65 -9.96
C GLN A 35 -8.30 -10.25 -10.15
N GLY A 36 -8.71 -9.08 -9.67
CA GLY A 36 -10.06 -8.55 -9.81
C GLY A 36 -10.56 -7.77 -8.59
N GLU A 37 -11.67 -7.04 -8.78
CA GLU A 37 -12.33 -6.28 -7.72
C GLU A 37 -12.87 -7.20 -6.63
N ARG A 38 -12.70 -6.80 -5.36
CA ARG A 38 -13.11 -7.59 -4.18
C ARG A 38 -13.62 -6.68 -3.08
N SER A 39 -14.53 -7.19 -2.25
CA SER A 39 -14.91 -6.52 -1.00
C SER A 39 -13.78 -6.59 0.03
N VAL A 40 -13.82 -5.67 0.99
CA VAL A 40 -12.82 -5.64 2.07
C VAL A 40 -12.95 -6.90 2.96
N GLU A 41 -14.16 -7.41 3.10
CA GLU A 41 -14.47 -8.66 3.80
C GLU A 41 -13.84 -9.88 3.12
N ASP A 42 -13.93 -10.02 1.79
CA ASP A 42 -13.30 -11.13 1.04
C ASP A 42 -11.77 -11.05 1.15
N LEU A 43 -11.21 -9.83 1.05
CA LEU A 43 -9.78 -9.60 1.24
C LEU A 43 -9.29 -9.97 2.64
N ALA A 44 -10.06 -9.58 3.67
CA ALA A 44 -9.74 -9.91 5.06
C ALA A 44 -9.72 -11.43 5.30
N ALA A 45 -10.71 -12.14 4.75
CA ALA A 45 -10.78 -13.60 4.84
C ALA A 45 -9.61 -14.28 4.12
N ARG A 46 -9.26 -13.83 2.91
CA ARG A 46 -8.17 -14.41 2.10
C ARG A 46 -6.79 -14.17 2.68
N ALA A 47 -6.52 -12.98 3.19
CA ALA A 47 -5.24 -12.60 3.78
C ALA A 47 -5.11 -12.96 5.28
N ASN A 48 -6.12 -13.65 5.85
CA ASN A 48 -6.19 -13.99 7.28
C ASN A 48 -5.99 -12.76 8.20
N LEU A 49 -6.70 -11.68 7.91
CA LEU A 49 -6.67 -10.42 8.63
C LEU A 49 -8.03 -10.08 9.23
N THR A 50 -8.03 -9.22 10.26
CA THR A 50 -9.27 -8.58 10.69
C THR A 50 -9.71 -7.53 9.66
N LEU A 51 -11.01 -7.23 9.61
CA LEU A 51 -11.56 -6.18 8.74
C LEU A 51 -10.90 -4.81 9.01
N ALA A 52 -10.63 -4.50 10.28
CA ALA A 52 -9.96 -3.27 10.69
C ALA A 52 -8.52 -3.18 10.16
N ASN A 53 -7.73 -4.24 10.29
CA ASN A 53 -6.35 -4.26 9.78
C ASN A 53 -6.33 -4.21 8.25
N THR A 54 -7.22 -4.96 7.59
CA THR A 54 -7.37 -4.93 6.13
C THR A 54 -7.68 -3.52 5.64
N SER A 55 -8.68 -2.86 6.25
CA SER A 55 -9.04 -1.47 5.94
C SER A 55 -7.85 -0.51 6.12
N ARG A 56 -7.09 -0.66 7.21
CA ARG A 56 -5.89 0.14 7.47
C ARG A 56 -4.82 -0.07 6.41
N HIS A 57 -4.55 -1.31 6.02
CA HIS A 57 -3.58 -1.63 4.97
C HIS A 57 -3.99 -1.04 3.62
N LEU A 58 -5.26 -1.17 3.23
CA LEU A 58 -5.80 -0.58 2.01
C LEU A 58 -5.73 0.95 2.01
N GLN A 59 -6.00 1.60 3.16
CA GLN A 59 -5.83 3.05 3.29
C GLN A 59 -4.37 3.49 3.13
N LEU A 60 -3.41 2.73 3.67
CA LEU A 60 -1.99 3.03 3.50
C LEU A 60 -1.55 2.88 2.05
N LEU A 61 -2.04 1.86 1.35
CA LEU A 61 -1.81 1.67 -0.08
C LEU A 61 -2.40 2.83 -0.90
N ARG A 62 -3.66 3.19 -0.65
CA ARG A 62 -4.35 4.28 -1.36
C ARG A 62 -3.67 5.64 -1.19
N ARG A 63 -3.03 5.91 -0.04
CA ARG A 63 -2.34 7.19 0.22
C ARG A 63 -1.01 7.34 -0.50
N ALA A 64 -0.45 6.24 -1.02
CA ALA A 64 0.82 6.23 -1.73
C ALA A 64 0.64 6.26 -3.26
N ALA A 65 -0.59 6.17 -3.73
CA ALA A 65 -1.01 6.40 -5.12
C ALA A 65 -1.53 7.83 -5.28
#